data_AF-A0A1B6JI13-F1
#
_entry.id   AF-A0A1B6JI13-F1
#
_cell.length_a   1.000
_cell.length_b   1.000
_cell.length_c   1.000
_cell.angle_alpha   90.00
_cell.angle_beta   90.00
_cell.angle_gamma   90.00
#
_symmetry.space_group_name_H-M   'P 1'
#
loop_
_entity.id
_entity.type
_entity.pdbx_description
1 polymer ?
#
loop_
_entity_poly.entity_id
_entity_poly.type
_entity_poly.pdbx_seq_one_letter_code
_entity_poly.pdbx_strand_id
1 'polypeptide(L)'
;VGYWCWGDSINLETEASEDSDGLRRDSFYSVASRRSTYLSVSGSGCLSLADEGEREVTMYGPASNLPHLSQPVPQNWTVCQGEFVMVHAVFKSHIATDCVMAPDSKLDDGIIWLFIIKAGITRAHLLQFLLGLSSGSHVNVAQTEMIPVRAFRLEPQCPGSYITVDGEQIP
;
A
#
# COMPACT_ATOMS: atom_id res chain seq x y z
N VAL A 1 19.54 -9.92 -14.61
CA VAL A 1 20.10 -11.11 -13.93
C VAL A 1 20.69 -10.65 -12.61
N GLY A 2 20.18 -11.18 -11.50
CA GLY A 2 20.52 -10.74 -10.14
C GLY A 2 19.27 -10.91 -9.29
N TYR A 3 19.30 -11.89 -8.40
CA TYR A 3 18.16 -12.49 -7.73
C TYR A 3 18.15 -12.10 -6.26
N TRP A 4 16.97 -12.11 -5.63
CA TRP A 4 16.83 -12.08 -4.18
C TRP A 4 16.52 -13.46 -3.65
N CYS A 5 17.22 -13.84 -2.58
CA CYS A 5 17.08 -15.13 -1.90
C CYS A 5 17.03 -14.90 -0.39
N TRP A 6 16.00 -15.46 0.26
CA TRP A 6 16.07 -15.91 1.65
C TRP A 6 15.06 -17.07 1.87
N GLY A 7 15.57 -18.27 2.18
CA GLY A 7 14.85 -19.43 2.76
C GLY A 7 15.05 -19.45 4.29
N ASP A 8 14.29 -20.18 5.11
CA ASP A 8 13.80 -21.55 4.96
C ASP A 8 12.41 -21.82 5.60
N SER A 9 11.67 -22.69 4.90
CA SER A 9 10.67 -23.70 5.27
C SER A 9 10.12 -23.83 6.71
N ILE A 10 8.79 -23.82 6.81
CA ILE A 10 8.03 -24.88 7.50
C ILE A 10 6.88 -25.36 6.60
N ASN A 11 6.90 -26.64 6.24
CA ASN A 11 5.85 -27.31 5.47
C ASN A 11 4.76 -27.82 6.42
N LEU A 12 3.50 -27.57 6.07
CA LEU A 12 2.42 -28.51 6.35
C LEU A 12 1.52 -28.56 5.12
N GLU A 13 1.49 -29.74 4.50
CA GLU A 13 0.84 -30.02 3.23
C GLU A 13 -0.68 -29.78 3.32
N THR A 14 -1.23 -29.19 2.26
CA THR A 14 -2.67 -29.07 2.01
C THR A 14 -2.99 -29.86 0.75
N GLU A 15 -3.94 -30.79 0.82
CA GLU A 15 -4.44 -31.50 -0.36
C GLU A 15 -5.54 -30.69 -1.08
N ALA A 16 -5.25 -30.46 -2.36
CA ALA A 16 -6.06 -30.20 -3.56
C ALA A 16 -7.54 -29.80 -3.45
N SER A 17 -7.90 -28.72 -4.15
CA SER A 17 -8.73 -28.86 -5.36
C SER A 17 -8.51 -27.67 -6.31
N GLU A 18 -8.26 -28.01 -7.56
CA GLU A 18 -8.21 -27.12 -8.72
C GLU A 18 -9.62 -26.58 -9.00
N ASP A 19 -9.77 -25.28 -9.23
CA ASP A 19 -10.61 -24.84 -10.34
C ASP A 19 -10.24 -23.41 -10.80
N SER A 20 -10.50 -23.25 -12.08
CA SER A 20 -10.05 -22.34 -13.09
C SER A 20 -10.50 -20.87 -12.98
N ASP A 21 -9.76 -20.10 -13.76
CA ASP A 21 -10.19 -18.95 -14.56
C ASP A 21 -10.08 -17.54 -13.95
N GLY A 22 -9.38 -16.71 -14.72
CA GLY A 22 -8.95 -15.38 -14.34
C GLY A 22 -10.11 -14.40 -14.31
N LEU A 23 -10.32 -13.77 -13.15
CA LEU A 23 -11.14 -12.56 -13.07
C LEU A 23 -10.66 -11.68 -11.91
N ARG A 24 -10.50 -10.39 -12.21
CA ARG A 24 -10.15 -9.30 -11.28
C ARG A 24 -10.88 -9.44 -9.94
N ARG A 25 -10.12 -9.64 -8.86
CA ARG A 25 -10.62 -9.58 -7.49
C ARG A 25 -10.18 -8.28 -6.83
N ASP A 26 -11.00 -7.25 -6.98
CA ASP A 26 -11.05 -6.15 -6.03
C ASP A 26 -12.45 -6.14 -5.42
N SER A 27 -12.56 -6.34 -4.11
CA SER A 27 -13.18 -5.37 -3.18
C SER A 27 -13.66 -6.01 -1.86
N PHE A 28 -13.27 -5.30 -0.81
CA PHE A 28 -13.58 -5.44 0.61
C PHE A 28 -15.06 -5.77 0.88
N TYR A 29 -15.31 -6.95 1.45
CA TYR A 29 -16.56 -7.24 2.16
C TYR A 29 -16.30 -7.25 3.66
N SER A 30 -16.68 -6.17 4.34
CA SER A 30 -16.95 -6.20 5.78
C SER A 30 -18.22 -7.03 6.02
N VAL A 31 -18.10 -8.34 6.05
CA VAL A 31 -19.15 -9.21 6.57
C VAL A 31 -19.17 -9.04 8.09
N ALA A 32 -20.20 -8.32 8.56
CA ALA A 32 -20.67 -8.19 9.94
C ALA A 32 -20.48 -6.82 10.62
N SER A 33 -20.91 -5.73 9.99
CA SER A 33 -21.36 -4.57 10.77
C SER A 33 -22.87 -4.63 10.97
N ARG A 34 -23.29 -5.20 12.11
CA ARG A 34 -24.66 -5.10 12.59
C ARG A 34 -24.82 -3.72 13.25
N ARG A 35 -25.65 -2.90 12.59
CA ARG A 35 -26.29 -1.65 13.07
C ARG A 35 -25.44 -0.39 12.90
N SER A 36 -25.73 0.35 11.84
CA SER A 36 -25.74 1.81 11.91
C SER A 36 -26.94 2.33 11.11
N THR A 37 -27.87 2.98 11.82
CA THR A 37 -29.08 3.57 11.24
C THR A 37 -28.70 4.93 10.66
N TYR A 38 -28.72 5.07 9.34
CA TYR A 38 -28.63 6.36 8.68
C TYR A 38 -30.02 6.88 8.34
N LEU A 39 -30.35 8.08 8.83
CA LEU A 39 -31.50 8.85 8.41
C LEU A 39 -31.22 9.39 7.00
N SER A 40 -31.95 8.90 6.01
CA SER A 40 -31.91 9.45 4.65
C SER A 40 -32.93 10.57 4.51
N VAL A 41 -32.49 11.73 4.00
CA VAL A 41 -33.38 12.79 3.52
C VAL A 41 -34.08 12.29 2.26
N SER A 42 -35.37 12.61 2.13
CA SER A 42 -36.27 12.09 1.10
C SER A 42 -35.71 12.22 -0.32
N GLY A 43 -35.52 11.08 -1.00
CA GLY A 43 -35.25 11.06 -2.44
C GLY A 43 -34.49 9.86 -3.02
N SER A 44 -33.91 8.99 -2.21
CA SER A 44 -33.12 7.87 -2.73
C SER A 44 -33.95 6.58 -2.82
N GLY A 45 -34.41 6.24 -4.02
CA GLY A 45 -35.00 4.94 -4.30
C GLY A 45 -33.96 3.83 -4.22
N CYS A 46 -34.22 2.81 -3.43
CA CYS A 46 -33.43 1.58 -3.37
C CYS A 46 -33.74 0.71 -4.59
N LEU A 47 -32.82 0.65 -5.56
CA LEU A 47 -32.88 -0.35 -6.63
C LEU A 47 -32.28 -1.66 -6.11
N SER A 48 -33.17 -2.60 -5.80
CA SER A 48 -32.80 -4.00 -5.50
C SER A 48 -32.34 -4.72 -6.77
N LEU A 49 -31.35 -5.59 -6.60
CA LEU A 49 -30.73 -6.43 -7.62
C LEU A 49 -31.77 -7.24 -8.42
N ALA A 50 -32.10 -6.78 -9.61
CA ALA A 50 -32.63 -7.59 -10.71
C ALA A 50 -32.49 -6.79 -12.01
N ASP A 51 -31.29 -6.73 -12.57
CA ASP A 51 -31.16 -6.54 -14.02
C ASP A 51 -29.78 -7.01 -14.51
N GLU A 52 -29.81 -7.88 -15.53
CA GLU A 52 -28.67 -8.29 -16.33
C GLU A 52 -28.46 -7.24 -17.44
N GLY A 53 -27.91 -6.10 -17.07
CA GLY A 53 -27.47 -5.05 -17.97
C GLY A 53 -26.07 -4.58 -17.59
N GLU A 54 -25.24 -4.28 -18.58
CA GLU A 54 -23.86 -3.79 -18.43
C GLU A 54 -23.79 -2.69 -17.34
N ARG A 55 -23.22 -3.03 -16.19
CA ARG A 55 -23.14 -2.12 -15.04
C ARG A 55 -22.05 -1.09 -15.28
N GLU A 56 -22.47 0.12 -15.64
CA GLU A 56 -21.60 1.29 -15.57
C GLU A 56 -21.17 1.50 -14.11
N VAL A 57 -19.90 1.21 -13.80
CA VAL A 57 -19.34 1.38 -12.46
C VAL A 57 -19.31 2.88 -12.15
N THR A 58 -20.34 3.38 -11.46
CA THR A 58 -20.35 4.76 -11.00
C THR A 58 -19.38 4.90 -9.82
N MET A 59 -18.19 5.42 -10.09
CA MET A 59 -17.21 5.78 -9.07
C MET A 59 -17.71 7.03 -8.33
N TYR A 60 -18.03 6.90 -7.03
CA TYR A 60 -18.37 8.04 -6.19
C TYR A 60 -17.09 8.63 -5.59
N GLY A 61 -16.76 9.85 -5.98
CA GLY A 61 -15.58 10.59 -5.52
C GLY A 61 -15.13 11.63 -6.54
N PRO A 62 -14.21 12.53 -6.17
CA PRO A 62 -13.55 13.38 -7.15
C PRO A 62 -12.82 12.51 -8.19
N ALA A 63 -12.86 12.94 -9.46
CA ALA A 63 -12.19 12.22 -10.54
C ALA A 63 -10.69 12.03 -10.21
N SER A 64 -10.19 10.80 -10.39
CA SER A 64 -8.76 10.54 -10.18
C SER A 64 -7.96 11.16 -11.33
N ASN A 65 -6.92 11.92 -10.98
CA ASN A 65 -5.94 12.43 -11.96
C ASN A 65 -4.84 11.41 -12.27
N LEU A 66 -5.01 10.15 -11.85
CA LEU A 66 -4.01 9.10 -11.99
C LEU A 66 -4.30 8.27 -13.25
N PRO A 67 -3.27 7.93 -14.04
CA PRO A 67 -3.45 7.02 -15.15
C PRO A 67 -3.89 5.64 -14.66
N HIS A 68 -4.58 4.91 -15.52
CA HIS A 68 -4.95 3.53 -15.23
C HIS A 68 -3.69 2.68 -15.00
N LEU A 69 -3.78 1.63 -14.18
CA LEU A 69 -2.64 0.73 -13.91
C LEU A 69 -2.09 0.06 -15.18
N SER A 70 -2.95 -0.18 -16.18
CA SER A 70 -2.55 -0.71 -17.49
C SER A 70 -1.88 0.31 -18.41
N GLN A 71 -1.95 1.60 -18.07
CA GLN A 71 -1.32 2.67 -18.83
C GLN A 71 0.06 3.00 -18.23
N PRO A 72 1.02 3.44 -19.05
CA PRO A 72 2.32 3.86 -18.55
C PRO A 72 2.17 5.03 -17.56
N VAL A 73 3.13 5.14 -16.63
CA VAL A 73 3.21 6.33 -15.77
C VAL A 73 3.49 7.58 -16.61
N PRO A 74 3.05 8.77 -16.17
CA PRO A 74 3.32 10.01 -16.88
C PRO A 74 4.82 10.29 -16.96
N GLN A 75 5.30 10.86 -18.07
CA GLN A 75 6.73 11.10 -18.31
C GLN A 75 7.37 12.09 -17.34
N ASN A 76 6.57 12.92 -16.67
CA ASN A 76 7.04 13.88 -15.66
C ASN A 76 7.22 13.24 -14.27
N TRP A 77 6.95 11.95 -14.10
CA TRP A 77 7.21 11.24 -12.85
C TRP A 77 8.68 10.86 -12.74
N THR A 78 9.24 11.00 -11.55
CA THR A 78 10.59 10.51 -11.25
C THR A 78 10.54 9.00 -11.05
N VAL A 79 11.37 8.27 -11.81
CA VAL A 79 11.49 6.82 -11.67
C VAL A 79 12.71 6.49 -10.83
N CYS A 80 12.49 5.80 -9.71
CA CYS A 80 13.54 5.29 -8.85
C CYS A 80 13.69 3.78 -9.08
N GLN A 81 14.73 3.37 -9.80
CA GLN A 81 15.06 1.95 -10.02
C GLN A 81 16.23 1.53 -9.14
N GLY A 82 16.12 0.34 -8.55
CA GLY A 82 17.20 -0.21 -7.76
C GLY A 82 16.75 -1.33 -6.83
N GLU A 83 17.67 -1.65 -5.93
CA GLU A 83 17.51 -2.64 -4.89
C GLU A 83 17.14 -1.94 -3.58
N PHE A 84 16.09 -2.41 -2.92
CA PHE A 84 15.55 -1.78 -1.72
C PHE A 84 15.36 -2.82 -0.62
N VAL A 85 15.71 -2.45 0.60
CA VAL A 85 15.41 -3.25 1.80
C VAL A 85 13.98 -3.01 2.25
N MET A 86 13.50 -1.77 2.11
CA MET A 86 12.16 -1.36 2.53
C MET A 86 11.69 -0.16 1.72
N VAL A 87 10.42 -0.17 1.32
CA VAL A 87 9.69 0.98 0.80
C VAL A 87 8.40 1.09 1.59
N HIS A 88 8.17 2.22 2.25
CA HIS A 88 7.05 2.40 3.16
C HIS A 88 6.37 3.76 2.91
N ALA A 89 5.10 3.73 2.52
CA ALA A 89 4.31 4.94 2.24
C ALA A 89 3.41 5.25 3.44
N VAL A 90 3.44 6.48 3.95
CA VAL A 90 2.61 6.90 5.09
C VAL A 90 1.99 8.27 4.88
N PHE A 91 0.74 8.42 5.33
CA PHE A 91 0.08 9.72 5.42
C PHE A 91 0.21 10.36 6.80
N LYS A 92 0.37 9.52 7.84
CA LYS A 92 0.39 9.97 9.24
C LYS A 92 1.82 10.01 9.76
N SER A 93 2.03 10.85 10.77
CA SER A 93 3.33 10.95 11.43
C SER A 93 3.72 9.68 12.16
N HIS A 94 2.74 9.01 12.77
CA HIS A 94 2.95 7.84 13.60
C HIS A 94 2.33 6.60 12.96
N ILE A 95 3.05 5.48 13.01
CA ILE A 95 2.56 4.15 12.59
C ILE A 95 2.18 3.28 13.80
N ALA A 96 2.69 3.64 14.98
CA ALA A 96 2.30 3.11 16.28
C ALA A 96 2.49 4.22 17.33
N THR A 97 2.02 3.99 18.56
CA THR A 97 2.07 4.97 19.67
C THR A 97 3.47 5.55 19.91
N ASP A 98 4.50 4.73 19.73
CA ASP A 98 5.91 5.03 19.98
C ASP A 98 6.77 4.93 18.70
N CYS A 99 6.16 4.95 17.51
CA CYS A 99 6.85 4.87 16.23
C CYS A 99 6.48 6.05 15.33
N VAL A 100 7.33 7.08 15.35
CA VAL A 100 7.26 8.25 14.46
C VAL A 100 7.91 7.86 13.14
N MET A 101 7.10 7.67 12.09
CA MET A 101 7.60 7.31 10.76
C MET A 101 7.85 8.54 9.88
N ALA A 102 6.94 9.52 9.90
CA ALA A 102 7.02 10.74 9.09
C ALA A 102 6.94 12.00 9.97
N PRO A 103 8.07 12.45 10.54
CA PRO A 103 8.08 13.57 11.51
C PRO A 103 7.56 14.89 10.93
N ASP A 104 7.78 15.15 9.64
CA ASP A 104 7.35 16.38 8.96
C ASP A 104 5.92 16.33 8.40
N SER A 105 5.20 15.22 8.59
CA SER A 105 3.85 15.06 8.04
C SER A 105 2.83 15.95 8.74
N LYS A 106 1.92 16.52 7.95
CA LYS A 106 0.78 17.29 8.43
C LYS A 106 -0.50 16.55 8.10
N LEU A 107 -1.51 16.74 8.95
CA LEU A 107 -2.83 16.23 8.66
C LEU A 107 -3.45 17.09 7.54
N ASP A 108 -4.13 16.44 6.59
CA ASP A 108 -4.92 17.09 5.54
C ASP A 108 -4.12 17.92 4.50
N ASP A 109 -2.84 17.62 4.29
CA ASP A 109 -2.02 18.25 3.24
C ASP A 109 -2.08 17.51 1.89
N GLY A 110 -2.63 16.29 1.89
CA GLY A 110 -2.69 15.41 0.72
C GLY A 110 -1.31 14.88 0.29
N ILE A 111 -0.32 14.89 1.19
CA ILE A 111 1.04 14.40 0.94
C ILE A 111 1.16 12.98 1.48
N ILE A 112 1.72 12.11 0.64
CA ILE A 112 2.18 10.78 0.99
C ILE A 112 3.68 10.88 1.23
N TRP A 113 4.15 10.46 2.39
CA TRP A 113 5.56 10.37 2.72
C TRP A 113 6.08 8.99 2.36
N LEU A 114 6.93 8.93 1.34
CA LEU A 114 7.57 7.71 0.88
C LEU A 114 8.94 7.57 1.55
N PHE A 115 9.05 6.63 2.47
CA PHE A 115 10.31 6.27 3.11
C PHE A 115 10.95 5.10 2.40
N ILE A 116 12.23 5.23 2.06
CA ILE A 116 12.98 4.24 1.28
C ILE A 116 14.27 3.91 2.02
N ILE A 117 14.55 2.62 2.18
CA ILE A 117 15.86 2.11 2.59
C ILE A 117 16.48 1.40 1.39
N LYS A 118 17.58 1.95 0.87
CA LYS A 118 18.29 1.37 -0.28
C LYS A 118 19.12 0.15 0.14
N ALA A 119 19.33 -0.78 -0.79
CA ALA A 119 20.24 -1.90 -0.58
C ALA A 119 21.68 -1.42 -0.32
N GLY A 120 22.45 -2.28 0.35
CA GLY A 120 23.79 -1.96 0.83
C GLY A 120 23.82 -1.22 2.16
N ILE A 121 22.67 -1.01 2.82
CA ILE A 121 22.64 -0.49 4.20
C ILE A 121 23.33 -1.48 5.15
N THR A 122 24.17 -0.96 6.05
CA THR A 122 24.81 -1.81 7.06
C THR A 122 23.81 -2.21 8.15
N ARG A 123 24.02 -3.38 8.78
CA ARG A 123 23.20 -3.81 9.93
C ARG A 123 23.22 -2.80 11.08
N ALA A 124 24.33 -2.08 11.26
CA ALA A 124 24.45 -1.03 12.27
C ALA A 124 23.54 0.17 11.95
N HIS A 125 23.52 0.62 10.69
CA HIS A 125 22.60 1.68 10.25
C HIS A 125 21.14 1.23 10.30
N LEU A 126 20.84 -0.03 9.97
CA LEU A 126 19.49 -0.56 10.11
C LEU A 126 19.03 -0.58 11.58
N LEU A 127 19.93 -0.95 12.50
CA LEU A 127 19.64 -0.86 13.93
C LEU A 127 19.45 0.59 14.39
N GLN A 128 20.28 1.52 13.93
CA GLN A 128 20.09 2.95 14.21
C GLN A 128 18.75 3.47 13.69
N PHE A 129 18.32 3.01 12.50
CA PHE A 129 16.99 3.29 11.98
C PHE A 129 15.91 2.81 12.96
N LEU A 130 15.96 1.55 13.40
CA LEU A 130 14.96 1.00 14.33
C LEU A 130 14.93 1.74 15.67
N LEU A 131 16.09 2.08 16.23
CA LEU A 131 16.18 2.84 17.49
C LEU A 131 15.72 4.30 17.32
N GLY A 132 15.88 4.86 16.12
CA GLY A 132 15.49 6.22 15.80
C GLY A 132 13.99 6.44 15.63
N LEU A 133 13.20 5.38 15.41
CA LEU A 133 11.76 5.46 15.14
C LEU A 133 10.97 6.15 16.26
N SER A 134 11.34 5.96 17.53
CA SER A 134 10.62 6.59 18.64
C SER A 134 10.85 8.10 18.76
N SER A 135 11.99 8.58 18.26
CA SER A 135 12.36 9.99 18.28
C SER A 135 12.15 10.70 16.93
N GLY A 136 11.86 9.95 15.88
CA GLY A 136 11.82 10.45 14.50
C GLY A 136 13.20 10.73 13.89
N SER A 137 14.30 10.36 14.56
CA SER A 137 15.66 10.63 14.09
C SER A 137 16.16 9.67 13.01
N HIS A 138 15.40 8.60 12.73
CA HIS A 138 15.67 7.57 11.73
C HIS A 138 15.79 8.12 10.29
N VAL A 139 15.21 9.30 10.02
CA VAL A 139 15.32 10.01 8.74
C VAL A 139 16.73 10.53 8.44
N ASN A 140 17.61 10.61 9.46
CA ASN A 140 18.99 11.09 9.31
C ASN A 140 20.01 9.96 9.11
N VAL A 141 19.56 8.71 9.08
CA VAL A 141 20.43 7.54 8.89
C VAL A 141 20.93 7.49 7.45
N ALA A 142 22.19 7.13 7.24
CA ALA A 142 22.73 6.98 5.89
C ALA A 142 21.96 5.92 5.10
N GLN A 143 21.76 6.16 3.78
CA GLN A 143 21.06 5.25 2.85
C GLN A 143 19.55 5.12 3.12
N THR A 144 18.97 6.02 3.91
CA THR A 144 17.53 6.22 4.01
C THR A 144 17.13 7.50 3.28
N GLU A 145 15.93 7.51 2.70
CA GLU A 145 15.36 8.65 2.00
C GLU A 145 13.90 8.84 2.42
N MET A 146 13.50 10.09 2.61
CA MET A 146 12.13 10.47 2.91
C MET A 146 11.66 11.46 1.84
N ILE A 147 10.74 11.03 0.98
CA ILE A 147 10.33 11.77 -0.22
C ILE A 147 8.83 12.10 -0.11
N PRO A 148 8.44 13.39 -0.08
CA PRO A 148 7.04 13.77 -0.15
C PRO A 148 6.53 13.63 -1.58
N VAL A 149 5.44 12.86 -1.77
CA VAL A 149 4.80 12.62 -3.07
C VAL A 149 3.30 12.81 -2.96
N ARG A 150 2.63 13.05 -4.11
CA ARG A 150 1.15 13.05 -4.19
C ARG A 150 0.59 11.75 -4.76
N ALA A 151 1.45 10.99 -5.42
CA ALA A 151 1.14 9.71 -6.03
C ALA A 151 2.43 8.94 -6.23
N PHE A 152 2.35 7.61 -6.21
CA PHE A 152 3.46 6.73 -6.55
C PHE A 152 2.92 5.48 -7.24
N ARG A 153 3.82 4.75 -7.92
CA ARG A 153 3.57 3.41 -8.45
C ARG A 153 4.72 2.52 -7.99
N LEU A 154 4.38 1.41 -7.35
CA LEU A 154 5.36 0.41 -6.92
C LEU A 154 5.21 -0.82 -7.82
N GLU A 155 6.29 -1.20 -8.49
CA GLU A 155 6.34 -2.37 -9.39
C GLU A 155 7.41 -3.35 -8.85
N PRO A 156 7.03 -4.32 -8.01
CA PRO A 156 7.96 -5.33 -7.54
C PRO A 156 8.40 -6.22 -8.70
N GLN A 157 9.70 -6.36 -8.90
CA GLN A 157 10.25 -7.21 -9.97
C GLN A 157 10.54 -8.64 -9.52
N CYS A 158 10.41 -8.93 -8.22
CA CYS A 158 10.82 -10.20 -7.64
C CYS A 158 9.61 -10.95 -7.10
N PRO A 159 9.43 -12.24 -7.46
CA PRO A 159 8.39 -13.06 -6.87
C PRO A 159 8.67 -13.26 -5.37
N GLY A 160 7.62 -13.23 -4.55
CA GLY A 160 7.72 -13.40 -3.09
C GLY A 160 7.89 -12.10 -2.29
N SER A 161 7.74 -10.93 -2.91
CA SER A 161 7.59 -9.67 -2.15
C SER A 161 6.19 -9.59 -1.55
N TYR A 162 6.10 -9.38 -0.24
CA TYR A 162 4.83 -9.13 0.43
C TYR A 162 4.56 -7.63 0.47
N ILE A 163 3.32 -7.25 0.17
CA ILE A 163 2.83 -5.88 0.32
C ILE A 163 1.85 -5.89 1.49
N THR A 164 1.99 -4.92 2.39
CA THR A 164 1.01 -4.69 3.44
C THR A 164 0.36 -3.33 3.25
N VAL A 165 -0.94 -3.26 3.51
CA VAL A 165 -1.73 -2.02 3.51
C VAL A 165 -2.40 -1.94 4.87
N ASP A 166 -2.16 -0.84 5.59
CA ASP A 166 -2.67 -0.61 6.96
C ASP A 166 -2.41 -1.79 7.93
N GLY A 167 -1.30 -2.51 7.72
CA GLY A 167 -0.89 -3.66 8.53
C GLY A 167 -1.45 -5.01 8.07
N GLU A 168 -2.35 -5.03 7.08
CA GLU A 168 -2.89 -6.25 6.48
C GLU A 168 -2.07 -6.66 5.27
N GLN A 169 -1.72 -7.94 5.16
CA GLN A 169 -1.03 -8.48 3.99
C GLN A 169 -1.99 -8.61 2.81
N ILE A 170 -1.57 -8.09 1.66
CA ILE A 170 -2.30 -8.24 0.41
C ILE A 170 -1.75 -9.46 -0.36
N PRO A 171 -2.63 -10.32 -0.93
CA PRO A 171 -2.24 -11.48 -1.73
C PRO A 171 -1.44 -11.14 -2.98
#